data_AF-A0A954FYR0-F1
#
_entry.id   AF-A0A954FYR0-F1
#
_cell.length_a   1.000
_cell.length_b   1.000
_cell.length_c   1.000
_cell.angle_alpha   90.00
_cell.angle_beta   90.00
_cell.angle_gamma   90.00
#
_symmetry.space_group_name_H-M   'P 1'
#
loop_
_entity.id
_entity.type
_entity.pdbx_description
1 polymer ?
#
loop_
_entity_poly.entity_id
_entity_poly.type
_entity_poly.pdbx_seq_one_letter_code
_entity_poly.pdbx_strand_id
1 'polypeptide(L)'
;ALRLTRIYLNDSPPLYAKANRLLELINHTASRMMAQLKRNNELSESSISQATQEIQHWNSISSQALRLQIIALAGQGNPSAAQSLVESLETAGTDELLSVLNGVSQIDLDLTPEARRELGMLQLKSAEKLASRREQLNPQQLKQLDLCLAEAYLAIDQPIRALEFYQELLQQSPKDTALIRQVALLLERCGTKACLRQATPKWRQLEAAEKPGTVPWVDARLHVIQTLFDSGDEAEAKKLLGVTRLLYPELGNADLKQQYQELATRMNK
;
A
#
# COMPACT_ATOMS: atom_id res chain seq x y z
N ALA A 1 18.43 -14.69 6.39
CA ALA A 1 17.16 -15.46 6.48
C ALA A 1 15.98 -14.67 5.88
N LEU A 2 15.60 -13.48 6.39
CA LEU A 2 14.50 -12.65 5.84
C LEU A 2 14.59 -12.39 4.33
N ARG A 3 15.79 -12.09 3.80
CA ARG A 3 16.01 -11.91 2.35
C ARG A 3 15.70 -13.18 1.54
N LEU A 4 16.08 -14.35 2.06
CA LEU A 4 15.80 -15.64 1.42
C LEU A 4 14.30 -15.94 1.44
N THR A 5 13.61 -15.61 2.53
CA THR A 5 12.15 -15.72 2.60
C THR A 5 11.47 -14.88 1.52
N ARG A 6 11.90 -13.63 1.31
CA ARG A 6 11.34 -12.78 0.23
C ARG A 6 11.58 -13.39 -1.15
N ILE A 7 12.75 -13.97 -1.39
CA ILE A 7 13.04 -14.70 -2.63
C ILE A 7 12.05 -15.86 -2.82
N TYR A 8 11.76 -16.65 -1.78
CA TYR A 8 10.77 -17.73 -1.88
C TYR A 8 9.34 -17.24 -2.10
N LEU A 9 8.98 -16.07 -1.56
CA LEU A 9 7.65 -15.49 -1.74
C LEU A 9 7.46 -14.86 -3.14
N ASN A 10 8.55 -14.45 -3.81
CA ASN A 10 8.55 -13.92 -5.17
C ASN A 10 8.92 -14.96 -6.24
N ASP A 11 9.10 -16.22 -5.86
CA ASP A 11 9.35 -17.29 -6.81
C ASP A 11 8.10 -17.55 -7.68
N SER A 12 8.28 -18.18 -8.84
CA SER A 12 7.18 -18.48 -9.77
C SER A 12 7.11 -19.99 -10.05
N PRO A 13 6.25 -20.76 -9.33
CA PRO A 13 5.25 -20.32 -8.36
C PRO A 13 5.83 -20.04 -6.95
N PRO A 14 5.17 -19.21 -6.12
CA PRO A 14 5.64 -18.88 -4.78
C PRO A 14 5.78 -20.10 -3.87
N LEU A 15 6.90 -20.19 -3.14
CA LEU A 15 7.23 -21.29 -2.24
C LEU A 15 6.80 -21.00 -0.79
N TYR A 16 5.51 -20.71 -0.59
CA TYR A 16 4.96 -20.26 0.69
C TYR A 16 5.29 -21.17 1.89
N ALA A 17 5.21 -22.49 1.73
CA ALA A 17 5.52 -23.43 2.80
C ALA A 17 7.00 -23.39 3.24
N LYS A 18 7.93 -23.20 2.29
CA LYS A 18 9.37 -23.05 2.61
C LYS A 18 9.63 -21.70 3.29
N ALA A 19 8.99 -20.65 2.79
CA ALA A 19 9.05 -19.33 3.41
C ALA A 19 8.55 -19.38 4.86
N ASN A 20 7.39 -20.00 5.12
CA ASN A 20 6.81 -20.09 6.46
C ASN A 20 7.73 -20.82 7.47
N ARG A 21 8.34 -21.95 7.08
CA ARG A 21 9.29 -22.68 7.96
C ARG A 21 10.49 -21.81 8.36
N LEU A 22 11.03 -21.02 7.43
CA LEU A 22 12.13 -20.10 7.74
C LEU A 22 11.67 -18.98 8.68
N LEU A 23 10.43 -18.50 8.52
CA LEU A 23 9.86 -17.44 9.34
C LEU A 23 9.59 -17.90 10.76
N GLU A 24 9.06 -19.12 10.95
CA GLU A 24 8.91 -19.75 12.27
C GLU A 24 10.26 -19.83 13.00
N LEU A 25 11.33 -20.24 12.29
CA LEU A 25 12.68 -20.28 12.85
C LEU A 25 13.19 -18.88 13.24
N ILE A 26 12.96 -17.87 12.40
CA ILE A 26 13.35 -16.48 12.69
C ILE A 26 12.62 -15.97 13.92
N ASN A 27 11.29 -16.15 14.00
CA ASN A 27 10.47 -15.70 15.12
C ASN A 27 10.87 -16.39 16.42
N HIS A 28 11.09 -17.71 16.40
CA HIS A 28 11.59 -18.44 17.57
C HIS A 28 12.97 -17.92 18.02
N THR A 29 13.87 -17.65 17.09
CA THR A 29 15.22 -17.14 17.39
C THR A 29 15.15 -15.74 17.99
N ALA A 30 14.36 -14.84 17.39
CA ALA A 30 14.17 -13.47 17.88
C ALA A 30 13.61 -13.48 19.30
N SER A 31 12.55 -14.25 19.55
CA SER A 31 11.94 -14.39 20.88
C SER A 31 12.93 -14.90 21.93
N ARG A 32 13.75 -15.89 21.58
CA ARG A 32 14.79 -16.42 22.47
C ARG A 32 15.86 -15.38 22.79
N MET A 33 16.34 -14.65 21.78
CA MET A 33 17.36 -13.60 21.95
C MET A 33 16.84 -12.47 22.83
N MET A 34 15.61 -12.01 22.58
CA MET A 34 14.99 -10.96 23.41
C MET A 34 14.81 -11.41 24.86
N ALA A 35 14.38 -12.64 25.10
CA ALA A 35 14.25 -13.19 26.45
C ALA A 35 15.61 -13.34 27.17
N GLN A 36 16.69 -13.55 26.42
CA GLN A 36 18.05 -13.60 26.97
C GLN A 36 18.56 -12.20 27.30
N LEU A 37 18.38 -11.22 26.40
CA LEU A 37 18.79 -9.84 26.62
C LEU A 37 18.04 -9.21 27.80
N LYS A 38 16.73 -9.44 27.93
CA LYS A 38 15.95 -8.97 29.08
C LYS A 38 16.45 -9.55 30.42
N ARG A 39 16.96 -10.78 30.41
CA ARG A 39 17.53 -11.44 31.61
C ARG A 39 18.93 -10.94 31.96
N ASN A 40 19.70 -10.47 30.99
CA ASN A 40 21.10 -10.08 31.18
C ASN A 40 21.30 -8.59 31.49
N ASN A 41 20.22 -7.80 31.59
CA ASN A 41 20.24 -6.33 31.73
C ASN A 41 20.65 -5.77 33.11
N GLU A 42 21.25 -6.56 33.99
CA GLU A 42 21.49 -6.18 35.40
C GLU A 42 22.84 -5.46 35.65
N LEU A 43 23.62 -5.09 34.62
CA LEU A 43 25.00 -4.62 34.83
C LEU A 43 25.33 -3.34 34.02
N SER A 44 25.12 -2.16 34.62
CA SER A 44 25.54 -0.80 34.19
C SER A 44 24.71 -0.06 33.11
N GLU A 45 24.67 1.28 33.20
CA GLU A 45 23.89 2.18 32.31
C GLU A 45 24.27 2.07 30.82
N SER A 46 25.56 1.87 30.51
CA SER A 46 26.02 1.69 29.13
C SER A 46 25.55 0.36 28.54
N SER A 47 25.49 -0.70 29.34
CA SER A 47 24.96 -2.00 28.95
C SER A 47 23.44 -2.00 28.79
N ILE A 48 22.71 -1.20 29.58
CA ILE A 48 21.25 -1.01 29.42
C ILE A 48 20.93 -0.36 28.07
N SER A 49 21.70 0.67 27.66
CA SER A 49 21.49 1.34 26.37
C SER A 49 21.75 0.39 25.18
N GLN A 50 22.85 -0.36 25.22
CA GLN A 50 23.19 -1.35 24.19
C GLN A 50 22.15 -2.47 24.10
N ALA A 51 21.75 -3.04 25.23
CA ALA A 51 20.75 -4.08 25.22
C ALA A 51 19.37 -3.58 24.79
N THR A 52 19.03 -2.32 25.08
CA THR A 52 17.80 -1.70 24.57
C THR A 52 17.82 -1.60 23.04
N GLN A 53 18.95 -1.19 22.46
CA GLN A 53 19.12 -1.15 21.00
C GLN A 53 19.04 -2.56 20.38
N GLU A 54 19.66 -3.57 21.00
CA GLU A 54 19.59 -4.95 20.52
C GLU A 54 18.16 -5.52 20.62
N ILE A 55 17.43 -5.24 21.70
CA ILE A 55 16.02 -5.61 21.83
C ILE A 55 15.19 -4.95 20.73
N GLN A 56 15.39 -3.67 20.46
CA GLN A 56 14.71 -2.96 19.36
C GLN A 56 15.04 -3.57 17.99
N HIS A 57 16.29 -3.97 17.77
CA HIS A 57 16.69 -4.65 16.55
C HIS A 57 15.97 -5.99 16.36
N TRP A 58 15.93 -6.82 17.40
CA TRP A 58 15.22 -8.10 17.37
C TRP A 58 13.70 -7.95 17.25
N ASN A 59 13.10 -6.94 17.89
CA ASN A 59 11.70 -6.57 17.69
C ASN A 59 11.41 -6.26 16.22
N SER A 60 12.25 -5.42 15.58
CA SER A 60 12.09 -5.08 14.16
C SER A 60 12.18 -6.31 13.24
N ILE A 61 13.12 -7.23 13.52
CA ILE A 61 13.23 -8.50 12.79
C ILE A 61 11.96 -9.34 12.98
N SER A 62 11.48 -9.45 14.21
CA SER A 62 10.28 -10.21 14.55
C SER A 62 9.04 -9.65 13.85
N SER A 63 8.80 -8.33 13.92
CA SER A 63 7.66 -7.71 13.23
C SER A 63 7.75 -7.88 11.71
N GLN A 64 8.95 -7.81 11.11
CA GLN A 64 9.14 -8.12 9.69
C GLN A 64 8.84 -9.58 9.34
N ALA A 65 9.31 -10.51 10.18
CA ALA A 65 9.06 -11.92 9.99
C ALA A 65 7.57 -12.26 10.15
N LEU A 66 6.90 -11.70 11.15
CA LEU A 66 5.45 -11.86 11.36
C LEU A 66 4.64 -11.37 10.16
N ARG A 67 4.96 -10.20 9.59
CA ARG A 67 4.32 -9.72 8.35
C ARG A 67 4.44 -10.72 7.20
N LEU A 68 5.66 -11.20 6.95
CA LEU A 68 5.90 -12.20 5.90
C LEU A 68 5.24 -13.54 6.22
N GLN A 69 5.04 -13.87 7.50
CA GLN A 69 4.41 -15.11 7.94
C GLN A 69 2.92 -15.08 7.69
N ILE A 70 2.26 -13.97 8.01
CA ILE A 70 0.85 -13.73 7.67
C ILE A 70 0.65 -13.91 6.15
N ILE A 71 1.53 -13.32 5.33
CA ILE A 71 1.52 -13.47 3.87
C ILE A 71 1.71 -14.92 3.44
N ALA A 72 2.70 -15.62 4.00
CA ALA A 72 2.96 -17.01 3.66
C ALA A 72 1.80 -17.93 4.04
N LEU A 73 1.12 -17.67 5.16
CA LEU A 73 -0.04 -18.45 5.60
C LEU A 73 -1.28 -18.18 4.73
N ALA A 74 -1.52 -16.92 4.36
CA ALA A 74 -2.59 -16.58 3.42
C ALA A 74 -2.36 -17.20 2.04
N GLY A 75 -1.13 -17.14 1.51
CA GLY A 75 -0.76 -17.77 0.25
C GLY A 75 -0.84 -19.31 0.25
N GLN A 76 -0.73 -19.94 1.42
CA GLN A 76 -0.96 -21.39 1.60
C GLN A 76 -2.45 -21.76 1.61
N GLY A 77 -3.37 -20.79 1.59
CA GLY A 77 -4.79 -21.06 1.81
C GLY A 77 -5.09 -21.49 3.24
N ASN A 78 -4.28 -21.04 4.22
CA ASN A 78 -4.50 -21.31 5.64
C ASN A 78 -4.90 -20.03 6.39
N PRO A 79 -6.12 -19.50 6.15
CA PRO A 79 -6.56 -18.24 6.72
C PRO A 79 -6.76 -18.33 8.24
N SER A 80 -7.05 -19.51 8.79
CA SER A 80 -7.22 -19.70 10.24
C SER A 80 -5.89 -19.51 10.99
N ALA A 81 -4.79 -20.08 10.50
CA ALA A 81 -3.48 -19.87 11.10
C ALA A 81 -3.01 -18.42 10.98
N ALA A 82 -3.26 -17.77 9.84
CA ALA A 82 -2.96 -16.34 9.65
C ALA A 82 -3.77 -15.48 10.64
N GLN A 83 -5.05 -15.81 10.85
CA GLN A 83 -5.91 -15.13 11.80
C GLN A 83 -5.43 -15.29 13.24
N SER A 84 -5.08 -16.51 13.67
CA SER A 84 -4.55 -16.73 15.02
C SER A 84 -3.26 -15.93 15.27
N LEU A 85 -2.42 -15.75 14.24
CA LEU A 85 -1.23 -14.92 14.35
C LEU A 85 -1.58 -13.45 14.55
N VAL A 86 -2.59 -12.93 13.83
CA VAL A 86 -3.05 -11.55 14.01
C VAL A 86 -3.71 -11.34 15.38
N GLU A 87 -4.51 -12.30 15.85
CA GLU A 87 -5.12 -12.26 17.19
C GLU A 87 -4.05 -12.20 18.29
N SER A 88 -2.91 -12.88 18.11
CA SER A 88 -1.79 -12.78 19.06
C SER A 88 -1.20 -11.36 19.11
N LEU A 89 -1.19 -10.63 17.99
CA LEU A 89 -0.71 -9.24 17.94
C LEU A 89 -1.65 -8.27 18.63
N GLU A 90 -2.96 -8.54 18.60
CA GLU A 90 -3.94 -7.73 19.35
C GLU A 90 -3.64 -7.73 20.86
N THR A 91 -3.07 -8.82 21.39
CA THR A 91 -2.64 -8.89 22.79
C THR A 91 -1.33 -8.15 23.07
N ALA A 92 -0.49 -7.94 22.04
CA ALA A 92 0.79 -7.27 22.16
C ALA A 92 0.67 -5.73 22.16
N GLY A 93 -0.35 -5.20 21.49
CA GLY A 93 -0.74 -3.78 21.55
C GLY A 93 -1.16 -3.20 20.21
N THR A 94 -1.90 -2.09 20.26
CA THR A 94 -2.48 -1.43 19.07
C THR A 94 -1.41 -0.99 18.05
N ASP A 95 -0.29 -0.43 18.51
CA ASP A 95 0.77 0.06 17.63
C ASP A 95 1.45 -1.08 16.87
N GLU A 96 1.66 -2.22 17.54
CA GLU A 96 2.28 -3.39 16.91
C GLU A 96 1.33 -4.02 15.88
N LEU A 97 0.04 -4.14 16.21
CA LEU A 97 -0.98 -4.60 15.29
C LEU A 97 -1.04 -3.71 14.03
N LEU A 98 -1.17 -2.39 14.20
CA LEU A 98 -1.24 -1.46 13.07
C LEU A 98 0.05 -1.44 12.23
N SER A 99 1.21 -1.56 12.86
CA SER A 99 2.52 -1.64 12.18
C SER A 99 2.67 -2.93 11.35
N VAL A 100 2.16 -4.05 11.86
CA VAL A 100 2.15 -5.31 11.12
C VAL A 100 1.13 -5.23 9.97
N LEU A 101 -0.11 -4.83 10.23
CA LEU A 101 -1.17 -4.79 9.23
C LEU A 101 -0.87 -3.83 8.06
N ASN A 102 -0.50 -2.58 8.34
CA ASN A 102 -0.11 -1.63 7.30
C ASN A 102 1.19 -2.02 6.59
N GLY A 103 2.02 -2.83 7.25
CA GLY A 103 3.22 -3.34 6.60
C GLY A 103 2.94 -4.53 5.69
N VAL A 104 1.79 -5.21 5.76
CA VAL A 104 1.47 -6.33 4.87
C VAL A 104 1.19 -5.85 3.44
N SER A 105 0.45 -4.76 3.30
CA SER A 105 0.11 -4.13 2.01
C SER A 105 1.31 -3.47 1.32
N GLN A 106 2.31 -3.03 2.09
CA GLN A 106 3.50 -2.34 1.58
C GLN A 106 4.62 -3.28 1.12
N ILE A 107 4.50 -4.59 1.34
CA ILE A 107 5.53 -5.52 0.88
C ILE A 107 5.31 -5.77 -0.61
N ASP A 108 6.29 -5.34 -1.40
CA ASP A 108 6.39 -5.56 -2.83
C ASP A 108 6.61 -7.05 -3.14
N LEU A 109 5.51 -7.81 -3.09
CA LEU A 109 5.45 -9.20 -3.50
C LEU A 109 4.44 -9.36 -4.62
N ASP A 110 4.79 -10.18 -5.60
CA ASP A 110 3.90 -10.60 -6.68
C ASP A 110 2.94 -11.69 -6.16
N LEU A 111 2.01 -11.26 -5.30
CA LEU A 111 0.98 -12.13 -4.75
C LEU A 111 -0.05 -12.50 -5.81
N THR A 112 -0.51 -13.76 -5.76
CA THR A 112 -1.66 -14.18 -6.55
C THR A 112 -2.91 -13.37 -6.15
N PRO A 113 -3.87 -13.15 -7.06
CA PRO A 113 -5.11 -12.44 -6.75
C PRO A 113 -5.85 -13.03 -5.54
N GLU A 114 -5.84 -14.36 -5.41
CA GLU A 114 -6.45 -15.08 -4.29
C GLU A 114 -5.74 -14.76 -2.97
N ALA A 115 -4.41 -14.84 -2.93
CA ALA A 115 -3.64 -14.53 -1.72
C ALA A 115 -3.80 -13.07 -1.30
N ARG A 116 -3.84 -12.14 -2.27
CA ARG A 116 -4.10 -10.72 -2.02
C ARG A 116 -5.48 -10.51 -1.40
N ARG A 117 -6.50 -11.19 -1.92
CA ARG A 117 -7.87 -11.11 -1.38
C ARG A 117 -7.95 -11.67 0.04
N GLU A 118 -7.36 -12.83 0.30
CA GLU A 118 -7.32 -13.44 1.64
C GLU A 118 -6.65 -12.51 2.67
N LEU A 119 -5.53 -11.89 2.29
CA LEU A 119 -4.87 -10.90 3.13
C LEU A 119 -5.74 -9.66 3.36
N GLY A 120 -6.40 -9.16 2.32
CA GLY A 120 -7.35 -8.05 2.44
C GLY A 120 -8.49 -8.35 3.41
N MET A 121 -9.05 -9.55 3.37
CA MET A 121 -10.12 -9.97 4.29
C MET A 121 -9.62 -10.04 5.73
N LEU A 122 -8.42 -10.59 5.94
CA LEU A 122 -7.80 -10.66 7.26
C LEU A 122 -7.51 -9.25 7.82
N GLN A 123 -6.91 -8.39 7.00
CA GLN A 123 -6.60 -7.01 7.35
C GLN A 123 -7.89 -6.23 7.68
N LEU A 124 -8.93 -6.39 6.88
CA LEU A 124 -10.23 -5.74 7.11
C LEU A 124 -10.83 -6.17 8.44
N LYS A 125 -10.90 -7.48 8.72
CA LYS A 125 -11.48 -8.01 9.96
C LYS A 125 -10.81 -7.45 11.21
N SER A 126 -9.48 -7.39 11.21
CA SER A 126 -8.71 -6.85 12.35
C SER A 126 -8.84 -5.33 12.46
N ALA A 127 -8.84 -4.63 11.32
CA ALA A 127 -9.02 -3.18 11.31
C ALA A 127 -10.44 -2.77 11.77
N GLU A 128 -11.49 -3.47 11.35
CA GLU A 128 -12.87 -3.22 11.80
C GLU A 128 -13.03 -3.44 13.31
N LYS A 129 -12.39 -4.47 13.86
CA LYS A 129 -12.37 -4.68 15.31
C LYS A 129 -11.71 -3.51 16.04
N LEU A 130 -10.61 -3.00 15.51
CA LEU A 130 -9.95 -1.82 16.07
C LEU A 130 -10.79 -0.54 15.89
N ALA A 131 -11.51 -0.41 14.77
CA ALA A 131 -12.42 0.69 14.51
C ALA A 131 -13.59 0.76 15.49
N SER A 132 -14.00 -0.37 16.09
CA SER A 132 -14.99 -0.35 17.19
C SER A 132 -14.53 0.42 18.43
N ARG A 133 -13.22 0.69 18.56
CA ARG A 133 -12.60 1.44 19.66
C ARG A 133 -11.93 2.73 19.18
N ARG A 134 -12.38 3.28 18.05
CA ARG A 134 -11.80 4.47 17.39
C ARG A 134 -11.59 5.65 18.35
N GLU A 135 -12.51 5.86 19.28
CA GLU A 135 -12.44 6.95 20.28
C GLU A 135 -11.25 6.82 21.27
N GLN A 136 -10.69 5.62 21.41
CA GLN A 136 -9.54 5.35 22.30
C GLN A 136 -8.20 5.53 21.57
N LEU A 137 -8.22 5.77 20.27
CA LEU A 137 -7.04 5.87 19.44
C LEU A 137 -6.53 7.30 19.38
N ASN A 138 -5.21 7.46 19.45
CA ASN A 138 -4.59 8.76 19.21
C ASN A 138 -4.65 9.13 17.71
N PRO A 139 -4.42 10.41 17.33
CA PRO A 139 -4.52 10.84 15.94
C PRO A 139 -3.62 10.09 14.95
N GLN A 140 -2.44 9.65 15.39
CA GLN A 140 -1.52 8.87 14.54
C GLN A 140 -2.05 7.46 14.31
N GLN A 141 -2.57 6.81 15.34
CA GLN A 141 -3.22 5.50 15.25
C GLN A 141 -4.47 5.55 14.39
N LEU A 142 -5.26 6.63 14.48
CA LEU A 142 -6.41 6.84 13.61
C LEU A 142 -6.01 6.91 12.14
N LYS A 143 -4.98 7.70 11.82
CA LYS A 143 -4.46 7.79 10.45
C LYS A 143 -3.98 6.42 9.94
N GLN A 144 -3.28 5.66 10.78
CA GLN A 144 -2.82 4.30 10.45
C GLN A 144 -3.97 3.31 10.29
N LEU A 145 -5.03 3.43 11.08
CA LEU A 145 -6.24 2.63 10.97
C LEU A 145 -6.98 2.94 9.66
N ASP A 146 -7.17 4.21 9.32
CA ASP A 146 -7.85 4.62 8.10
C ASP A 146 -7.10 4.15 6.85
N LEU A 147 -5.76 4.22 6.85
CA LEU A 147 -4.94 3.67 5.78
C LEU A 147 -5.12 2.15 5.67
N CYS A 148 -5.09 1.45 6.81
CA CYS A 148 -5.28 0.00 6.87
C CYS A 148 -6.64 -0.42 6.29
N LEU A 149 -7.71 0.29 6.66
CA LEU A 149 -9.05 0.06 6.12
C LEU A 149 -9.11 0.31 4.62
N ALA A 150 -8.53 1.42 4.15
CA ALA A 150 -8.51 1.76 2.73
C ALA A 150 -7.81 0.68 1.89
N GLU A 151 -6.63 0.24 2.30
CA GLU A 151 -5.84 -0.80 1.63
C GLU A 151 -6.55 -2.16 1.65
N ALA A 152 -7.15 -2.53 2.80
CA ALA A 152 -7.91 -3.76 2.92
C ALA A 152 -9.10 -3.79 1.95
N TYR A 153 -9.85 -2.68 1.84
CA TYR A 153 -10.94 -2.55 0.88
C TYR A 153 -10.48 -2.65 -0.57
N LEU A 154 -9.30 -2.13 -0.92
CA LEU A 154 -8.73 -2.32 -2.26
C LEU A 154 -8.38 -3.78 -2.53
N ALA A 155 -7.77 -4.46 -1.55
CA ALA A 155 -7.36 -5.85 -1.69
C ALA A 155 -8.53 -6.82 -1.90
N ILE A 156 -9.73 -6.48 -1.39
CA ILE A 156 -10.96 -7.26 -1.58
C ILE A 156 -11.89 -6.72 -2.68
N ASP A 157 -11.35 -5.89 -3.57
CA ASP A 157 -12.04 -5.32 -4.73
C ASP A 157 -13.27 -4.45 -4.41
N GLN A 158 -13.18 -3.65 -3.34
CA GLN A 158 -14.19 -2.66 -2.95
C GLN A 158 -13.67 -1.21 -3.07
N PRO A 159 -13.38 -0.73 -4.29
CA PRO A 159 -12.70 0.54 -4.50
C PRO A 159 -13.49 1.78 -4.05
N ILE A 160 -14.82 1.71 -4.03
CA ILE A 160 -15.68 2.83 -3.59
C ILE A 160 -15.51 3.07 -2.09
N ARG A 161 -15.50 2.00 -1.27
CA ARG A 161 -15.27 2.13 0.17
C ARG A 161 -13.85 2.59 0.47
N ALA A 162 -12.86 2.06 -0.27
CA ALA A 162 -11.48 2.52 -0.14
C ALA A 162 -11.33 4.02 -0.44
N LEU A 163 -12.05 4.52 -1.45
CA LEU A 163 -12.02 5.94 -1.83
C LEU A 163 -12.47 6.86 -0.69
N GLU A 164 -13.47 6.48 0.10
CA GLU A 164 -13.95 7.27 1.25
C GLU A 164 -12.81 7.52 2.25
N PHE A 165 -12.11 6.46 2.67
CA PHE A 165 -10.96 6.57 3.58
C PHE A 165 -9.80 7.36 2.97
N TYR A 166 -9.45 7.11 1.70
CA TYR A 166 -8.38 7.86 1.05
C TYR A 166 -8.71 9.36 0.89
N GLN A 167 -9.98 9.72 0.69
CA GLN A 167 -10.40 11.12 0.65
C GLN A 167 -10.25 11.79 2.02
N GLU A 168 -10.62 11.12 3.12
CA GLU A 168 -10.40 11.63 4.48
C GLU A 168 -8.91 11.80 4.80
N LEU A 169 -8.09 10.80 4.46
CA LEU A 169 -6.63 10.87 4.61
C LEU A 169 -6.03 12.04 3.82
N LEU A 170 -6.52 12.27 2.60
CA LEU A 170 -6.06 13.36 1.75
C LEU A 170 -6.48 14.74 2.31
N GLN A 171 -7.63 14.86 2.97
CA GLN A 171 -8.01 16.11 3.65
C GLN A 171 -7.03 16.47 4.77
N GLN A 172 -6.51 15.47 5.49
CA GLN A 172 -5.53 15.64 6.55
C GLN A 172 -4.11 15.92 6.01
N SER A 173 -3.82 15.50 4.78
CA SER A 173 -2.49 15.63 4.16
C SER A 173 -2.61 16.06 2.68
N PRO A 174 -3.10 17.28 2.39
CA PRO A 174 -3.53 17.70 1.04
C PRO A 174 -2.42 17.86 0.00
N LYS A 175 -1.15 17.77 0.44
CA LYS A 175 0.05 17.87 -0.42
C LYS A 175 0.74 16.53 -0.62
N ASP A 176 0.21 15.45 -0.04
CA ASP A 176 0.78 14.11 -0.20
C ASP A 176 0.51 13.59 -1.61
N THR A 177 1.53 13.58 -2.46
CA THR A 177 1.42 13.21 -3.88
C THR A 177 1.03 11.75 -4.06
N ALA A 178 1.42 10.86 -3.15
CA ALA A 178 1.00 9.46 -3.21
C ALA A 178 -0.50 9.32 -2.95
N LEU A 179 -1.03 10.01 -1.94
CA LEU A 179 -2.47 10.03 -1.66
C LEU A 179 -3.28 10.70 -2.79
N ILE A 180 -2.78 11.81 -3.34
CA ILE A 180 -3.43 12.49 -4.48
C ILE A 180 -3.56 11.52 -5.66
N ARG A 181 -2.47 10.82 -6.01
CA ARG A 181 -2.46 9.84 -7.10
C ARG A 181 -3.42 8.69 -6.82
N GLN A 182 -3.40 8.13 -5.62
CA GLN A 182 -4.28 7.03 -5.26
C GLN A 182 -5.77 7.41 -5.37
N VAL A 183 -6.14 8.58 -4.84
CA VAL A 183 -7.51 9.11 -4.97
C VAL A 183 -7.89 9.33 -6.43
N ALA A 184 -6.98 9.89 -7.24
CA ALA A 184 -7.26 10.15 -8.66
C ALA A 184 -7.50 8.85 -9.45
N LEU A 185 -6.67 7.82 -9.24
CA LEU A 185 -6.84 6.49 -9.84
C LEU A 185 -8.17 5.82 -9.42
N LEU A 186 -8.56 5.94 -8.15
CA LEU A 186 -9.82 5.38 -7.67
C LEU A 186 -11.04 6.11 -8.24
N LEU A 187 -10.94 7.43 -8.42
CA LEU A 187 -11.98 8.22 -9.08
C LEU A 187 -12.10 7.88 -10.58
N GLU A 188 -10.99 7.61 -11.27
CA GLU A 188 -11.04 7.08 -12.64
C GLU A 188 -11.72 5.71 -12.68
N ARG A 189 -11.36 4.82 -11.76
CA ARG A 189 -11.95 3.48 -11.66
C ARG A 189 -13.46 3.51 -11.35
N CYS A 190 -13.93 4.50 -10.58
CA CYS A 190 -15.36 4.73 -10.37
C CYS A 190 -16.11 4.98 -11.70
N GLY A 191 -15.46 5.58 -12.70
CA GLY A 191 -15.95 5.68 -14.08
C GLY A 191 -17.16 6.58 -14.33
N THR A 192 -17.84 7.07 -13.29
CA THR A 192 -18.94 8.03 -13.47
C THR A 192 -18.41 9.40 -13.88
N LYS A 193 -19.19 10.17 -14.65
CA LYS A 193 -18.82 11.55 -15.02
C LYS A 193 -18.52 12.43 -13.80
N ALA A 194 -19.24 12.22 -12.70
CA ALA A 194 -19.01 12.95 -11.46
C ALA A 194 -17.65 12.60 -10.83
N CYS A 195 -17.30 11.31 -10.80
CA CYS A 195 -15.98 10.86 -10.32
C CYS A 195 -14.85 11.39 -11.21
N LEU A 196 -14.99 11.32 -12.53
CA LEU A 196 -13.98 11.80 -13.48
C LEU A 196 -13.75 13.32 -13.36
N ARG A 197 -14.83 14.11 -13.16
CA ARG A 197 -14.72 15.55 -12.87
C ARG A 197 -13.96 15.85 -11.58
N GLN A 198 -14.03 14.95 -10.58
CA GLN A 198 -13.23 15.07 -9.36
C GLN A 198 -11.78 14.58 -9.56
N ALA A 199 -11.53 13.63 -10.46
CA ALA A 199 -10.19 13.14 -10.77
C ALA A 199 -9.34 14.20 -11.49
N THR A 200 -9.91 14.90 -12.47
CA THR A 200 -9.21 15.93 -13.27
C THR A 200 -8.40 16.93 -12.44
N PRO A 201 -8.96 17.61 -11.41
CA PRO A 201 -8.17 18.54 -10.60
C PRO A 201 -7.06 17.87 -9.78
N LYS A 202 -7.20 16.59 -9.40
CA LYS A 202 -6.15 15.83 -8.71
C LYS A 202 -4.98 15.53 -9.64
N TRP A 203 -5.28 15.12 -10.88
CA TRP A 203 -4.24 14.92 -11.89
C TRP A 203 -3.53 16.23 -12.28
N ARG A 204 -4.27 17.34 -12.42
CA ARG A 204 -3.66 18.66 -12.62
C ARG A 204 -2.74 19.08 -11.47
N GLN A 205 -3.08 18.71 -10.24
CA GLN A 205 -2.21 18.98 -9.08
C GLN A 205 -0.90 18.21 -9.17
N LEU A 206 -0.94 16.94 -9.58
CA LEU A 206 0.26 16.12 -9.81
C LEU A 206 1.08 16.62 -10.99
N GLU A 207 0.42 16.94 -12.10
CA GLU A 207 1.04 17.52 -13.28
C GLU A 207 1.79 18.82 -12.94
N ALA A 208 1.17 19.71 -12.16
CA ALA A 208 1.78 20.99 -11.77
C ALA A 208 2.97 20.83 -10.80
N ALA A 209 3.07 19.70 -10.09
CA ALA A 209 4.19 19.41 -9.21
C ALA A 209 5.44 18.91 -9.96
N GLU A 210 5.28 18.51 -11.22
CA GLU A 210 6.34 17.92 -12.03
C GLU A 210 6.92 18.91 -13.05
N LYS A 211 8.18 18.69 -13.43
CA LYS A 211 8.81 19.50 -14.47
C LYS A 211 8.20 19.17 -15.84
N PRO A 212 7.78 20.15 -16.65
CA PRO A 212 7.19 19.88 -17.96
C PRO A 212 8.10 19.03 -18.87
N GLY A 213 7.48 18.05 -19.54
CA GLY A 213 8.15 17.12 -20.47
C GLY A 213 8.86 15.93 -19.82
N THR A 214 8.93 15.83 -18.49
CA THR A 214 9.44 14.62 -17.81
C THR A 214 8.41 13.48 -17.90
N VAL A 215 8.87 12.24 -17.71
CA VAL A 215 7.97 11.06 -17.72
C VAL A 215 6.81 11.21 -16.71
N PRO A 216 7.02 11.60 -15.44
CA PRO A 216 5.92 11.80 -14.50
C PRO A 216 4.93 12.90 -14.91
N TRP A 217 5.43 13.97 -15.53
CA TRP A 217 4.58 15.04 -16.03
C TRP A 217 3.73 14.59 -17.22
N VAL A 218 4.33 13.87 -18.18
CA VAL A 218 3.62 13.36 -19.36
C VAL A 218 2.57 12.32 -18.94
N ASP A 219 2.90 11.45 -17.98
CA ASP A 219 1.98 10.49 -17.37
C ASP A 219 0.77 11.20 -16.73
N ALA A 220 0.99 12.17 -15.84
CA ALA A 220 -0.09 12.93 -15.22
C ALA A 220 -0.95 13.66 -16.26
N ARG A 221 -0.33 14.23 -17.30
CA ARG A 221 -1.05 14.94 -18.37
C ARG A 221 -1.89 14.01 -19.23
N LEU A 222 -1.45 12.77 -19.46
CA LEU A 222 -2.24 11.74 -20.13
C LEU A 222 -3.54 11.49 -19.36
N HIS A 223 -3.44 11.30 -18.04
CA HIS A 223 -4.60 11.15 -17.17
C HIS A 223 -5.53 12.37 -17.21
N VAL A 224 -5.00 13.61 -17.18
CA VAL A 224 -5.84 14.83 -17.35
C VAL A 224 -6.62 14.80 -18.67
N ILE A 225 -5.98 14.43 -19.78
CA ILE A 225 -6.63 14.37 -21.09
C ILE A 225 -7.70 13.27 -21.10
N GLN A 226 -7.39 12.10 -20.55
CA GLN A 226 -8.28 10.96 -20.43
C GLN A 226 -9.54 11.34 -19.63
N THR A 227 -9.37 11.90 -18.42
CA THR A 227 -10.50 12.22 -17.55
C THR A 227 -11.38 13.34 -18.12
N LEU A 228 -10.80 14.33 -18.80
CA LEU A 228 -11.55 15.37 -19.51
C LEU A 228 -12.39 14.79 -20.64
N PHE A 229 -11.82 13.88 -21.44
CA PHE A 229 -12.55 13.24 -22.53
C PHE A 229 -13.71 12.39 -21.98
N ASP A 230 -13.42 11.52 -21.03
CA ASP A 230 -14.41 10.59 -20.47
C ASP A 230 -15.48 11.32 -19.63
N SER A 231 -15.20 12.52 -19.09
CA SER A 231 -16.21 13.37 -18.44
C SER A 231 -17.11 14.14 -19.41
N GLY A 232 -16.76 14.18 -20.71
CA GLY A 232 -17.50 14.85 -21.78
C GLY A 232 -16.93 16.22 -22.20
N ASP A 233 -15.79 16.64 -21.65
CA ASP A 233 -15.10 17.90 -22.00
C ASP A 233 -14.14 17.69 -23.20
N GLU A 234 -14.65 17.07 -24.26
CA GLU A 234 -13.84 16.55 -25.37
C GLU A 234 -13.03 17.61 -26.12
N ALA A 235 -13.58 18.82 -26.28
CA ALA A 235 -12.91 19.89 -27.00
C ALA A 235 -11.61 20.31 -26.30
N GLU A 236 -11.64 20.43 -24.97
CA GLU A 236 -10.47 20.75 -24.17
C GLU A 236 -9.48 19.58 -24.17
N ALA A 237 -9.97 18.34 -24.08
CA ALA A 237 -9.13 17.15 -24.15
C ALA A 237 -8.36 17.05 -25.48
N LYS A 238 -9.04 17.26 -26.61
CA LYS A 238 -8.45 17.25 -27.97
C LYS A 238 -7.40 18.36 -28.14
N LYS A 239 -7.70 19.57 -27.67
CA LYS A 239 -6.75 20.69 -27.66
C LYS A 239 -5.52 20.37 -26.84
N LEU A 240 -5.72 19.84 -25.62
CA LEU A 240 -4.64 19.51 -24.70
C LEU A 240 -3.73 18.41 -25.26
N LEU A 241 -4.32 17.38 -25.86
CA LEU A 241 -3.59 16.33 -26.58
C LEU A 241 -2.75 16.91 -27.74
N GLY A 242 -3.35 17.75 -28.57
CA GLY A 242 -2.65 18.38 -29.71
C GLY A 242 -1.45 19.21 -29.27
N VAL A 243 -1.63 20.08 -28.27
CA VAL A 243 -0.54 20.89 -27.70
C VAL A 243 0.56 20.02 -27.10
N THR A 244 0.20 18.96 -26.38
CA THR A 244 1.17 18.06 -25.75
C THR A 244 2.05 17.38 -26.80
N ARG A 245 1.46 16.85 -27.88
CA ARG A 245 2.20 16.22 -28.97
C ARG A 245 3.09 17.20 -29.75
N LEU A 246 2.67 18.46 -29.86
CA LEU A 246 3.44 19.49 -30.53
C LEU A 246 4.69 19.90 -29.73
N LEU A 247 4.53 20.10 -28.42
CA LEU A 247 5.62 20.59 -27.55
C LEU A 247 6.54 19.47 -27.05
N TYR A 248 6.02 18.24 -26.93
CA TYR A 248 6.73 17.09 -26.35
C TYR A 248 6.55 15.84 -27.23
N PRO A 249 7.14 15.81 -28.44
CA PRO A 249 6.90 14.75 -29.43
C PRO A 249 7.38 13.35 -28.98
N GLU A 250 8.34 13.29 -28.06
CA GLU A 250 8.82 12.01 -27.50
C GLU A 250 7.80 11.35 -26.56
N LEU A 251 6.88 12.13 -25.97
CA LEU A 251 5.81 11.65 -25.07
C LEU A 251 6.32 10.74 -23.93
N GLY A 252 7.49 11.06 -23.38
CA GLY A 252 8.07 10.31 -22.25
C GLY A 252 8.78 9.04 -22.70
N ASN A 253 8.12 7.89 -22.56
CA ASN A 253 8.67 6.57 -22.89
C ASN A 253 7.80 5.84 -23.93
N ALA A 254 8.23 4.65 -24.37
CA ALA A 254 7.53 3.88 -25.40
C ALA A 254 6.08 3.52 -24.98
N ASP A 255 5.88 3.14 -23.71
CA ASP A 255 4.58 2.75 -23.18
C ASP A 255 3.60 3.94 -23.17
N LEU A 256 4.02 5.10 -22.66
CA LEU A 256 3.21 6.31 -22.67
C LEU A 256 2.89 6.75 -24.09
N LYS A 257 3.89 6.70 -24.99
CA LYS A 257 3.67 7.02 -26.41
C LYS A 257 2.59 6.15 -27.04
N GLN A 258 2.55 4.86 -26.72
CA GLN A 258 1.48 3.96 -27.15
C GLN A 258 0.13 4.37 -26.56
N GLN A 259 0.04 4.63 -25.25
CA GLN A 259 -1.21 5.03 -24.60
C GLN A 259 -1.78 6.35 -25.18
N TYR A 260 -0.91 7.31 -25.50
CA TYR A 260 -1.31 8.54 -26.18
C TYR A 260 -1.87 8.29 -27.59
N GLN A 261 -1.33 7.32 -28.34
CA GLN A 261 -1.84 6.93 -29.65
C GLN A 261 -3.20 6.24 -29.55
N GLU A 262 -3.37 5.36 -28.57
CA GLU A 262 -4.65 4.70 -28.28
C GLU A 262 -5.72 5.73 -27.92
N LEU A 263 -5.41 6.69 -27.05
CA LEU A 263 -6.31 7.79 -26.69
C LEU A 263 -6.66 8.66 -27.90
N ALA A 264 -5.66 9.04 -28.71
CA ALA A 264 -5.90 9.81 -29.93
C ALA A 264 -6.83 9.08 -30.90
N THR A 265 -6.67 7.76 -31.03
CA THR A 265 -7.53 6.92 -31.87
C THR A 265 -8.95 6.88 -31.34
N ARG A 266 -9.12 6.77 -30.01
CA ARG A 266 -10.43 6.76 -29.33
C ARG A 266 -11.17 8.09 -29.51
N MET A 267 -10.47 9.22 -29.48
CA MET A 267 -11.05 10.56 -29.63
C MET A 267 -11.54 10.91 -31.06
N ASN A 268 -11.06 10.16 -32.05
CA ASN A 268 -11.37 10.37 -33.47
C ASN A 268 -12.47 9.44 -34.00
N LYS A 269 -12.90 8.46 -33.20
CA LYS A 269 -14.08 7.62 -33.48
C LYS A 269 -15.34 8.35 -33.06
#